data_AF-A0A3A6PHS7-F1
#
_entry.id   AF-A0A3A6PHS7-F1
#
_cell.length_a   1.000
_cell.length_b   1.000
_cell.length_c   1.000
_cell.angle_alpha   90.00
_cell.angle_beta   90.00
_cell.angle_gamma   90.00
#
_symmetry.space_group_name_H-M   'P 1'
#
loop_
_entity.id
_entity.type
_entity.pdbx_description
1 polymer ?
#
loop_
_entity_poly.entity_id
_entity_poly.type
_entity_poly.pdbx_seq_one_letter_code
_entity_poly.pdbx_strand_id
1 'polypeptide(L)'
;MDKYGDWLIMAAAGVLAAIWLYGAFYRWLHAPATMNKVKLGKGGAIKDDDEHVQLLERNGYRVVSGKHVIPVPVELDDVPLGKGTRIYIDYVAELDHLTYIVKTARERMPMDWTASGLRDRLLMYALLLPDCAGVLYVDPKENLIRKITFDIAD
;
A
#
# COMPACT_ATOMS: atom_id res chain seq x y z
N MET A 1 -8.93 57.15 6.68
CA MET A 1 -9.81 56.25 5.89
C MET A 1 -9.36 54.80 6.07
N ASP A 2 -8.83 54.44 7.25
CA ASP A 2 -8.09 53.18 7.46
C ASP A 2 -8.90 52.11 8.18
N LYS A 3 -9.93 52.51 8.91
CA LYS A 3 -10.74 51.62 9.76
C LYS A 3 -11.68 50.71 8.95
N TYR A 4 -12.19 51.19 7.82
CA TYR A 4 -13.08 50.43 6.94
C TYR A 4 -12.32 49.40 6.09
N GLY A 5 -11.08 49.72 5.69
CA GLY A 5 -10.22 48.79 4.96
C GLY A 5 -9.80 47.61 5.84
N ASP A 6 -9.40 47.87 7.07
CA ASP A 6 -8.97 46.84 8.03
C ASP A 6 -10.10 45.86 8.37
N TRP A 7 -11.31 46.38 8.61
CA TRP A 7 -12.48 45.53 8.87
C TRP A 7 -12.87 44.65 7.67
N LEU A 8 -12.74 45.18 6.45
CA LEU A 8 -13.06 44.46 5.22
C LEU A 8 -12.03 43.35 4.94
N ILE A 9 -10.76 43.60 5.24
CA ILE A 9 -9.69 42.59 5.18
C ILE A 9 -9.93 41.50 6.23
N MET A 10 -10.29 41.87 7.46
CA MET A 10 -10.58 40.92 8.53
C MET A 10 -11.78 40.03 8.19
N ALA A 11 -12.84 40.61 7.61
CA ALA A 11 -14.01 39.88 7.16
C ALA A 11 -13.65 38.91 6.03
N ALA A 12 -12.89 39.35 5.02
CA ALA A 12 -12.44 38.50 3.93
C ALA A 12 -11.56 37.33 4.42
N ALA A 13 -10.64 37.59 5.34
CA ALA A 13 -9.78 36.57 5.95
C ALA A 13 -10.60 35.55 6.75
N GLY A 14 -11.60 36.00 7.51
CA GLY A 14 -12.49 35.12 8.26
C GLY A 14 -13.31 34.20 7.36
N VAL A 15 -13.82 34.71 6.24
CA VAL A 15 -14.55 33.91 5.25
C VAL A 15 -13.63 32.88 4.59
N LEU A 16 -12.42 33.27 4.20
CA LEU A 16 -11.43 32.34 3.63
C LEU A 16 -11.04 31.24 4.64
N ALA A 17 -10.83 31.61 5.90
CA ALA A 17 -10.54 30.65 6.97
C ALA A 17 -11.70 29.68 7.20
N ALA A 18 -12.94 30.18 7.17
CA ALA A 18 -14.14 29.34 7.31
C ALA A 18 -14.30 28.37 6.13
N ILE A 19 -14.07 28.81 4.90
CA ILE A 19 -14.09 27.95 3.70
C ILE A 19 -12.98 26.88 3.80
N TRP A 20 -11.78 27.28 4.21
CA TRP A 20 -10.66 26.35 4.37
C TRP A 20 -10.94 25.31 5.45
N LEU A 21 -11.42 25.74 6.64
CA LEU A 21 -11.81 24.84 7.73
C LEU A 21 -12.94 23.90 7.32
N TYR A 22 -13.95 24.41 6.61
CA TYR A 22 -15.04 23.59 6.11
C TYR A 22 -14.54 22.54 5.11
N GLY A 23 -13.69 22.93 4.16
CA GLY A 23 -13.09 22.00 3.19
C GLY A 23 -12.19 20.95 3.84
N ALA A 24 -11.38 21.35 4.82
CA ALA A 24 -10.54 20.44 5.59
C ALA A 24 -11.38 19.45 6.43
N PHE A 25 -12.43 19.94 7.09
CA PHE A 25 -13.36 19.14 7.86
C PHE A 25 -14.17 18.19 6.98
N TYR A 26 -14.66 18.65 5.83
CA TYR A 26 -15.42 17.84 4.86
C TYR A 26 -14.55 16.72 4.28
N ARG A 27 -13.29 17.02 3.93
CA ARG A 27 -12.30 16.01 3.50
C ARG A 27 -11.96 15.01 4.61
N TRP A 28 -11.89 15.46 5.86
CA TRP A 28 -11.63 14.58 7.00
C TRP A 28 -12.84 13.69 7.31
N LEU A 29 -14.06 14.23 7.22
CA LEU A 29 -15.32 13.53 7.51
C LEU A 29 -15.68 12.50 6.43
N HIS A 30 -15.40 12.81 5.15
CA HIS A 30 -15.64 11.91 4.02
C HIS A 30 -14.40 11.13 3.57
N ALA A 31 -13.30 11.22 4.31
CA ALA A 31 -12.24 10.22 4.18
C ALA A 31 -12.84 8.87 4.62
N PRO A 32 -12.87 7.84 3.77
CA PRO A 32 -13.52 6.57 4.10
C PRO A 32 -12.86 5.97 5.34
N ALA A 33 -13.60 5.96 6.45
CA ALA A 33 -13.15 5.47 7.75
C ALA A 33 -13.02 3.93 7.83
N THR A 34 -13.23 3.22 6.73
CA THR A 34 -13.53 1.77 6.76
C THR A 34 -12.50 0.86 6.10
N MET A 35 -11.44 1.37 5.49
CA MET A 35 -10.27 0.53 5.24
C MET A 35 -9.34 0.69 6.44
N ASN A 36 -9.40 -0.27 7.35
CA ASN A 36 -8.48 -0.40 8.46
C ASN A 36 -7.07 -0.53 7.85
N LYS A 37 -6.42 0.61 7.57
CA LYS A 37 -5.16 0.67 6.84
C LYS A 37 -4.15 -0.14 7.64
N VAL A 38 -3.71 -1.26 7.09
CA VAL A 38 -2.70 -2.08 7.75
C VAL A 38 -1.41 -1.29 7.73
N LYS A 39 -1.07 -0.68 8.87
CA LYS A 39 0.24 -0.05 9.05
C LYS A 39 1.27 -1.17 9.18
N LEU A 40 2.12 -1.30 8.16
CA LEU A 40 3.27 -2.19 8.23
C LEU A 40 4.20 -1.72 9.35
N GLY A 41 4.67 -2.65 10.17
CA GLY A 41 5.63 -2.37 11.23
C GLY A 41 7.04 -2.10 10.68
N LYS A 42 8.06 -2.14 11.54
CA LYS A 42 9.44 -2.27 11.07
C LYS A 42 9.59 -3.70 10.54
N GLY A 43 9.62 -3.87 9.23
CA GLY A 43 9.74 -5.19 8.59
C GLY A 43 10.97 -5.96 9.05
N GLY A 44 11.07 -7.23 8.64
CA GLY A 44 12.25 -8.05 8.89
C GLY A 44 13.52 -7.40 8.33
N ALA A 45 14.67 -7.80 8.88
CA ALA A 45 15.96 -7.38 8.37
C ALA A 45 16.12 -7.82 6.90
N ILE A 46 16.60 -6.89 6.08
CA ILE A 46 17.01 -7.17 4.70
C ILE A 46 18.39 -7.82 4.78
N LYS A 47 18.59 -8.91 4.03
CA LYS A 47 19.91 -9.52 3.89
C LYS A 47 20.56 -8.97 2.63
N ASP A 48 21.80 -8.51 2.74
CA ASP A 48 22.53 -7.92 1.61
C ASP A 48 22.87 -8.95 0.51
N ASP A 49 22.88 -10.24 0.86
CA ASP A 49 23.18 -11.35 -0.07
C ASP A 49 21.94 -11.88 -0.82
N ASP A 50 20.77 -11.26 -0.64
CA ASP A 50 19.52 -11.75 -1.21
C ASP A 50 19.40 -11.46 -2.70
N GLU A 51 19.32 -12.51 -3.53
CA GLU A 51 19.20 -12.42 -4.99
C GLU A 51 17.98 -11.62 -5.45
N HIS A 52 16.87 -11.66 -4.68
CA HIS A 52 15.67 -10.88 -5.00
C HIS A 52 15.90 -9.38 -4.83
N VAL A 53 16.63 -9.00 -3.78
CA VAL A 53 16.99 -7.60 -3.49
C VAL A 53 17.95 -7.09 -4.56
N GLN A 54 18.98 -7.87 -4.89
CA GLN A 54 19.93 -7.49 -5.94
C GLN A 54 19.25 -7.31 -7.30
N LEU A 55 18.30 -8.18 -7.67
CA LEU A 55 17.55 -8.04 -8.92
C LEU A 55 16.74 -6.74 -8.94
N LEU A 56 16.05 -6.41 -7.84
CA LEU A 56 15.29 -5.17 -7.69
C LEU A 56 16.20 -3.94 -7.84
N GLU A 57 17.31 -3.91 -7.11
CA GLU A 57 18.26 -2.79 -7.12
C GLU A 57 18.91 -2.59 -8.48
N ARG A 58 19.29 -3.66 -9.18
CA ARG A 58 19.81 -3.59 -10.55
C ARG A 58 18.80 -3.01 -11.55
N ASN A 59 17.50 -3.13 -11.26
CA ASN A 59 16.42 -2.55 -12.07
C ASN A 59 15.95 -1.18 -11.55
N GLY A 60 16.70 -0.56 -10.64
CA GLY A 60 16.45 0.80 -10.13
C GLY A 60 15.51 0.89 -8.94
N TYR A 61 14.99 -0.23 -8.44
CA TYR A 61 14.15 -0.24 -7.24
C TYR A 61 15.00 -0.15 -5.97
N ARG A 62 14.60 0.69 -5.02
CA ARG A 62 15.18 0.71 -3.68
C ARG A 62 14.36 -0.14 -2.73
N VAL A 63 14.94 -1.18 -2.14
CA VAL A 63 14.24 -1.99 -1.12
C VAL A 63 14.25 -1.25 0.21
N VAL A 64 13.08 -0.83 0.68
CA VAL A 64 12.93 -0.03 1.91
C VAL A 64 12.55 -0.86 3.13
N SER A 65 12.05 -2.07 2.92
CA SER A 65 11.70 -2.97 4.02
C SER A 65 11.76 -4.43 3.60
N GLY A 66 12.24 -5.28 4.52
CA GLY A 66 12.22 -6.73 4.34
C GLY A 66 10.84 -7.33 4.61
N LYS A 67 10.83 -8.61 4.96
CA LYS A 67 9.60 -9.40 5.08
C LYS A 67 8.66 -8.89 6.18
N HIS A 68 7.39 -8.71 5.83
CA HIS A 68 6.31 -8.43 6.78
C HIS A 68 5.37 -9.63 6.92
N VAL A 69 4.81 -9.77 8.11
CA VAL A 69 3.81 -10.78 8.44
C VAL A 69 2.61 -10.07 9.04
N ILE A 70 1.47 -10.17 8.36
CA ILE A 70 0.21 -9.61 8.83
C ILE A 70 -0.63 -10.78 9.37
N PRO A 71 -0.86 -10.87 10.70
CA PRO A 71 -1.74 -11.88 11.26
C PRO A 71 -3.19 -11.56 10.91
N VAL A 72 -3.93 -12.58 10.51
CA VAL A 72 -5.36 -12.48 10.17
C VAL A 72 -6.09 -13.51 11.03
N PRO A 73 -6.63 -13.12 12.19
CA PRO A 73 -7.50 -14.01 12.95
C PRO A 73 -8.72 -14.37 12.08
N VAL A 74 -9.17 -15.62 12.20
CA VAL A 74 -10.31 -16.13 11.45
C VAL A 74 -11.24 -16.81 12.44
N GLU A 75 -12.53 -16.50 12.34
CA GLU A 75 -13.60 -17.11 13.13
C GLU A 75 -14.64 -17.67 12.17
N LEU A 76 -15.19 -18.83 12.49
CA LEU A 76 -16.26 -19.48 11.74
C LEU A 76 -17.39 -19.79 12.72
N ASP A 77 -18.57 -19.23 12.49
CA ASP A 77 -19.73 -19.35 13.37
C ASP A 77 -19.38 -19.02 14.83
N ASP A 78 -18.72 -17.87 15.04
CA ASP A 78 -18.21 -17.37 16.33
C ASP A 78 -17.16 -18.27 17.01
N VAL A 79 -16.67 -19.32 16.32
CA VAL A 79 -15.60 -20.19 16.81
C VAL A 79 -14.26 -19.79 16.17
N PRO A 80 -13.24 -19.42 16.96
CA PRO A 80 -11.91 -19.15 16.43
C PRO A 80 -11.30 -20.34 15.70
N LEU A 81 -10.91 -20.15 14.44
CA LEU A 81 -10.19 -21.14 13.64
C LEU A 81 -8.69 -21.10 13.97
N GLY A 82 -8.33 -21.81 15.05
CA GLY A 82 -6.95 -22.01 15.47
C GLY A 82 -6.21 -20.69 15.71
N LYS A 83 -5.02 -20.54 15.12
CA LYS A 83 -4.21 -19.31 15.23
C LYS A 83 -4.50 -18.29 14.11
N GLY A 84 -5.57 -18.51 13.33
CA GLY A 84 -5.86 -17.74 12.12
C GLY A 84 -4.87 -18.00 10.98
N THR A 85 -4.94 -17.16 9.96
CA THR A 85 -4.04 -17.17 8.80
C THR A 85 -3.05 -16.01 8.86
N ARG A 86 -2.06 -16.02 7.95
CA ARG A 86 -1.02 -14.99 7.87
C ARG A 86 -0.80 -14.58 6.43
N ILE A 87 -0.77 -13.28 6.21
CA ILE A 87 -0.43 -12.69 4.92
C ILE A 87 1.03 -12.27 4.98
N TYR A 88 1.79 -12.64 3.95
CA TYR A 88 3.22 -12.38 3.89
C TYR A 88 3.52 -11.40 2.77
N ILE A 89 4.21 -10.32 3.08
CA ILE A 89 4.80 -9.42 2.09
C ILE A 89 6.30 -9.70 2.15
N ASP A 90 6.89 -10.08 1.02
CA ASP A 90 8.28 -10.55 1.05
C ASP A 90 9.24 -9.36 1.17
N TYR A 91 8.98 -8.26 0.45
CA TYR A 91 9.68 -6.98 0.60
C TYR A 91 8.73 -5.81 0.28
N VAL A 92 9.18 -4.60 0.62
CA VAL A 92 8.61 -3.34 0.14
C VAL A 92 9.72 -2.60 -0.61
N ALA A 93 9.41 -2.17 -1.84
CA ALA A 93 10.36 -1.49 -2.70
C ALA A 93 9.81 -0.14 -3.17
N GLU A 94 10.69 0.79 -3.51
CA GLU A 94 10.34 2.11 -4.03
C GLU A 94 11.03 2.37 -5.36
N LEU A 95 10.32 3.00 -6.29
CA LEU A 95 10.86 3.52 -7.55
C LEU A 95 10.12 4.83 -7.85
N ASP A 96 10.86 5.90 -8.15
CA ASP A 96 10.29 7.23 -8.48
C ASP A 96 9.26 7.74 -7.47
N HIS A 97 9.56 7.60 -6.17
CA HIS A 97 8.66 7.96 -5.05
C HIS A 97 7.36 7.15 -4.96
N LEU A 98 7.20 6.12 -5.78
CA LEU A 98 6.09 5.17 -5.71
C LEU A 98 6.52 3.94 -4.92
N THR A 99 5.69 3.53 -3.96
CA THR A 99 5.90 2.33 -3.14
C THR A 99 5.21 1.13 -3.77
N TYR A 100 5.89 -0.01 -3.73
CA TYR A 100 5.46 -1.28 -4.30
C TYR A 100 5.57 -2.41 -3.30
N ILE A 101 4.62 -3.34 -3.36
CA ILE A 101 4.64 -4.59 -2.60
C ILE A 101 5.39 -5.62 -3.43
N VAL A 102 6.37 -6.32 -2.85
CA VAL A 102 7.12 -7.36 -3.56
C VAL A 102 6.65 -8.74 -3.13
N LYS A 103 6.38 -9.59 -4.14
CA LYS A 103 6.10 -11.01 -4.02
C LYS A 103 7.13 -11.80 -4.82
N THR A 104 7.85 -12.69 -4.16
CA THR A 104 8.88 -13.50 -4.81
C THR A 104 8.31 -14.78 -5.42
N ALA A 105 8.91 -15.20 -6.54
CA ALA A 105 8.59 -16.48 -7.17
C ALA A 105 8.89 -17.65 -6.24
N ARG A 106 8.04 -18.68 -6.28
CA ARG A 106 8.20 -19.91 -5.49
C ARG A 106 7.99 -21.12 -6.39
N GLU A 107 8.98 -21.99 -6.49
CA GLU A 107 8.94 -23.18 -7.36
C GLU A 107 7.71 -24.06 -7.12
N ARG A 108 7.35 -24.27 -5.84
CA ARG A 108 6.20 -25.10 -5.45
C ARG A 108 4.84 -24.48 -5.73
N MET A 109 4.78 -23.21 -6.15
CA MET A 109 3.53 -22.49 -6.36
C MET A 109 3.67 -21.50 -7.53
N PRO A 110 3.82 -22.01 -8.77
CA PRO A 110 4.00 -21.18 -9.96
C PRO A 110 2.80 -20.25 -10.15
N MET A 111 3.06 -19.05 -10.69
CA MET A 111 2.00 -18.04 -10.91
C MET A 111 1.11 -18.46 -12.08
N ASP A 112 -0.20 -18.33 -11.90
CA ASP A 112 -1.14 -18.34 -13.01
C ASP A 112 -1.29 -16.92 -13.53
N TRP A 113 -0.89 -16.72 -14.80
CA TRP A 113 -0.87 -15.42 -15.46
C TRP A 113 -2.23 -14.99 -16.04
N THR A 114 -3.30 -15.76 -15.80
CA THR A 114 -4.67 -15.30 -16.09
C THR A 114 -5.11 -14.20 -15.12
N ALA A 115 -6.08 -13.37 -15.51
CA ALA A 115 -6.62 -12.32 -14.65
C ALA A 115 -7.21 -12.89 -13.34
N SER A 116 -7.89 -14.05 -13.41
CA SER A 116 -8.40 -14.75 -12.22
C SER A 116 -7.26 -15.26 -11.34
N GLY A 117 -6.20 -15.82 -11.92
CA GLY A 117 -5.02 -16.26 -11.17
C GLY A 117 -4.32 -15.12 -10.45
N LEU A 118 -4.14 -13.98 -11.12
CA LEU A 118 -3.60 -12.76 -10.53
C LEU A 118 -4.53 -12.21 -9.44
N ARG A 119 -5.84 -12.19 -9.67
CA ARG A 119 -6.83 -11.76 -8.68
C ARG A 119 -6.71 -12.60 -7.41
N ASP A 120 -6.77 -13.92 -7.54
CA ASP A 120 -6.84 -14.85 -6.41
C ASP A 120 -5.55 -14.82 -5.57
N ARG A 121 -4.41 -14.45 -6.18
CA ARG A 121 -3.13 -14.40 -5.47
C ARG A 121 -2.67 -13.02 -5.05
N LEU A 122 -2.97 -11.99 -5.84
CA LEU A 122 -2.34 -10.67 -5.70
C LEU A 122 -3.33 -9.55 -5.35
N LEU A 123 -4.62 -9.66 -5.69
CA LEU A 123 -5.60 -8.59 -5.44
C LEU A 123 -5.67 -8.22 -3.95
N MET A 124 -5.57 -9.21 -3.07
CA MET A 124 -5.60 -8.98 -1.62
C MET A 124 -4.56 -7.96 -1.16
N TYR A 125 -3.37 -7.90 -1.78
CA TYR A 125 -2.32 -6.97 -1.40
C TYR A 125 -2.66 -5.54 -1.83
N ALA A 126 -3.24 -5.38 -3.03
CA ALA A 126 -3.71 -4.08 -3.51
C ALA A 126 -4.84 -3.53 -2.62
N LEU A 127 -5.75 -4.40 -2.15
CA LEU A 127 -6.83 -4.00 -1.25
C LEU A 127 -6.36 -3.67 0.17
N LEU A 128 -5.35 -4.38 0.70
CA LEU A 128 -4.83 -4.15 2.06
C LEU A 128 -3.95 -2.90 2.16
N LEU A 129 -3.28 -2.55 1.07
CA LEU A 129 -2.32 -1.45 1.00
C LEU A 129 -2.62 -0.57 -0.23
N PRO A 130 -3.74 0.18 -0.22
CA PRO A 130 -4.20 0.95 -1.38
C PRO A 130 -3.30 2.12 -1.75
N ASP A 131 -2.41 2.55 -0.83
CA ASP A 131 -1.44 3.62 -1.09
C ASP A 131 -0.22 3.12 -1.91
N CYS A 132 -0.10 1.81 -2.16
CA CYS A 132 0.96 1.26 -3.02
C CYS A 132 0.58 1.32 -4.50
N ALA A 133 1.54 1.63 -5.37
CA ALA A 133 1.36 1.78 -6.81
C ALA A 133 1.25 0.44 -7.58
N GLY A 134 1.22 -0.69 -6.87
CA GLY A 134 1.07 -2.02 -7.44
C GLY A 134 1.87 -3.10 -6.70
N VAL A 135 1.76 -4.32 -7.22
CA VAL A 135 2.50 -5.49 -6.74
C VAL A 135 3.57 -5.87 -7.77
N LEU A 136 4.80 -6.07 -7.31
CA LEU A 136 5.91 -6.59 -8.11
C LEU A 136 6.04 -8.09 -7.89
N TYR A 137 5.94 -8.86 -8.97
CA TYR A 137 6.34 -10.25 -8.99
C TYR A 137 7.81 -10.34 -9.40
N VAL A 138 8.66 -10.93 -8.57
CA VAL A 138 10.12 -10.97 -8.77
C VAL A 138 10.61 -12.41 -8.84
N ASP A 139 11.26 -12.75 -9.94
CA ASP A 139 11.91 -14.04 -10.17
C ASP A 139 13.39 -13.86 -10.58
N PRO A 140 14.35 -14.07 -9.66
CA PRO A 140 15.78 -14.03 -9.97
C PRO A 140 16.23 -15.11 -10.96
N LYS A 141 15.58 -16.28 -10.98
CA LYS A 141 15.97 -17.39 -11.86
C LYS A 141 15.67 -17.08 -13.31
N GLU A 142 14.52 -16.44 -13.55
CA GLU A 142 14.13 -15.94 -14.87
C GLU A 142 14.62 -14.51 -15.15
N ASN A 143 15.33 -13.88 -14.20
CA ASN A 143 15.77 -12.49 -14.25
C ASN A 143 14.62 -11.51 -14.62
N LEU A 144 13.47 -11.70 -13.98
CA LEU A 144 12.20 -11.11 -14.38
C LEU A 144 11.55 -10.35 -13.23
N ILE A 145 11.11 -9.13 -13.53
CA ILE A 145 10.23 -8.34 -12.66
C ILE A 145 8.98 -8.00 -13.46
N ARG A 146 7.80 -8.31 -12.91
CA ARG A 146 6.51 -7.88 -13.48
C ARG A 146 5.78 -6.99 -12.50
N LYS A 147 5.31 -5.84 -12.97
CA LYS A 147 4.39 -4.96 -12.22
C LYS A 147 2.95 -5.34 -12.53
N ILE A 148 2.16 -5.53 -11.48
CA ILE A 148 0.74 -5.84 -11.55
C ILE A 148 -0.02 -4.74 -10.82
N THR A 149 -1.00 -4.15 -11.51
CA THR A 149 -1.94 -3.16 -10.97
C THR A 149 -3.35 -3.68 -11.15
N PHE A 150 -4.22 -3.34 -10.20
CA PHE A 150 -5.63 -3.69 -10.23
C PHE A 150 -6.43 -2.40 -10.18
N ASP A 151 -7.23 -2.17 -11.21
CA ASP A 151 -8.16 -1.05 -11.27
C ASP A 151 -9.57 -1.61 -11.04
N ILE A 152 -10.23 -1.12 -9.99
CA ILE A 152 -11.64 -1.44 -9.71
C ILE A 152 -12.45 -0.40 -10.48
N ALA A 153 -13.32 -0.87 -11.39
CA ALA A 153 -14.20 0.01 -12.14
C ALA A 153 -15.19 0.72 -11.19
N ASP A 154 -15.40 2.02 -11.41
CA ASP A 154 -16.42 2.85 -10.75
C ASP A 154 -17.85 2.42 -11.14
#